data_AF-A0A7X3RUF1-F1
#
_entry.id   AF-A0A7X3RUF1-F1
#
_cell.length_a   1.000
_cell.length_b   1.000
_cell.length_c   1.000
_cell.angle_alpha   90.00
_cell.angle_beta   90.00
_cell.angle_gamma   90.00
#
_symmetry.space_group_name_H-M   'P 1'
#
loop_
_entity.id
_entity.type
_entity.pdbx_description
1 polymer ?
#
loop_
_entity_poly.entity_id
_entity_poly.type
_entity_poly.pdbx_seq_one_letter_code
_entity_poly.pdbx_strand_id
1 'polypeptide(L)'
;MKKIVPAVAFLFLVVGVLHISGCSKKTLPPPPEEPSAEVEYRVLAVSEKLEEARAEGAEDTWEYEEAQKLFELAKSLVSDGEFEEAEKVLSQAELKATQAVGAAREDTFMEGFDEAAQEIRKSLLRDSFSRENLINLPTSDVFFEFDSSEIPQEAMDIIDGNIAIFEKNKDKIKFILVFGFCDIRGTEEYNLSLGKKRADEIKKYMIGKGMSPEMLHSISKGETEIWQEGTSEEAYGRNRRGHFIALSADSPSEDNSPDNQ
;
A
#
# COMPACT_ATOMS: atom_id res chain seq x y z
N MET A 1 -22.48 60.07 -94.31
CA MET A 1 -23.67 60.23 -93.45
C MET A 1 -23.60 59.20 -92.33
N LYS A 2 -23.89 59.67 -91.11
CA LYS A 2 -24.15 58.94 -89.84
C LYS A 2 -23.02 58.11 -89.20
N LYS A 3 -22.64 58.61 -88.02
CA LYS A 3 -21.70 58.10 -87.02
C LYS A 3 -22.25 56.84 -86.34
N ILE A 4 -21.40 55.87 -86.03
CA ILE A 4 -21.68 54.82 -85.04
C ILE A 4 -20.46 54.69 -84.13
N VAL A 5 -20.69 54.83 -82.83
CA VAL A 5 -19.75 54.79 -81.70
C VAL A 5 -19.46 53.32 -81.34
N PRO A 6 -18.25 52.92 -80.91
CA PRO A 6 -18.04 51.56 -80.40
C PRO A 6 -18.48 51.48 -78.93
N ALA A 7 -19.41 50.58 -78.63
CA ALA A 7 -19.75 50.20 -77.26
C ALA A 7 -18.76 49.13 -76.78
N VAL A 8 -17.93 49.49 -75.81
CA VAL A 8 -17.09 48.56 -75.06
C VAL A 8 -17.98 47.91 -74.00
N ALA A 9 -18.32 46.64 -74.20
CA ALA A 9 -19.03 45.82 -73.22
C ALA A 9 -17.99 45.03 -72.39
N PHE A 10 -17.87 45.38 -71.12
CA PHE A 10 -17.11 44.61 -70.13
C PHE A 10 -17.86 43.31 -69.83
N LEU A 11 -17.28 42.16 -70.22
CA LEU A 11 -17.76 40.84 -69.83
C LEU A 11 -17.18 40.51 -68.44
N PHE A 12 -17.96 40.72 -67.38
CA PHE A 12 -17.64 40.19 -66.05
C PHE A 12 -17.88 38.68 -66.05
N LEU A 13 -16.80 37.91 -66.05
CA LEU A 13 -16.84 36.45 -65.88
C LEU A 13 -17.03 36.14 -64.39
N VAL A 14 -18.28 35.85 -64.00
CA VAL A 14 -18.62 35.37 -62.66
C VAL A 14 -18.13 33.92 -62.56
N VAL A 15 -17.02 33.70 -61.86
CA VAL A 15 -16.58 32.36 -61.45
C VAL A 15 -17.48 31.92 -60.29
N GLY A 16 -18.49 31.12 -60.61
CA GLY A 16 -19.28 30.41 -59.59
C GLY A 16 -18.42 29.31 -58.96
N VAL A 17 -18.03 29.50 -57.71
CA VAL A 17 -17.40 28.45 -56.90
C VAL A 17 -18.50 27.46 -56.49
N LEU A 18 -18.59 26.35 -57.22
CA LEU A 18 -19.37 25.17 -56.83
C LEU A 18 -18.77 24.61 -55.53
N HIS A 19 -19.41 24.91 -54.39
CA HIS A 19 -19.16 24.22 -53.14
C HIS A 19 -19.76 22.81 -53.23
N ILE A 20 -18.91 21.85 -53.56
CA ILE A 20 -19.18 20.43 -53.34
C ILE A 20 -19.23 20.20 -51.83
N SER A 21 -20.44 20.15 -51.27
CA SER A 21 -20.67 19.64 -49.92
C SER A 21 -20.34 18.15 -49.89
N GLY A 22 -19.07 17.84 -49.63
CA GLY A 22 -18.65 16.49 -49.28
C GLY A 22 -19.36 16.06 -48.01
N CYS A 23 -20.07 14.93 -48.07
CA CYS A 23 -20.60 14.25 -46.89
C CYS A 23 -19.45 14.01 -45.91
N SER A 24 -19.47 14.69 -44.77
CA SER A 24 -18.64 14.34 -43.63
C SER A 24 -19.06 12.95 -43.17
N LYS A 25 -18.31 11.92 -43.58
CA LYS A 25 -18.41 10.61 -42.94
C LYS A 25 -18.10 10.87 -41.47
N LYS A 26 -19.11 10.79 -40.60
CA LYS A 26 -18.88 10.52 -39.18
C LYS A 26 -18.03 9.26 -39.15
N THR A 27 -16.72 9.42 -38.93
CA THR A 27 -15.88 8.31 -38.52
C THR A 27 -16.54 7.75 -37.28
N LEU A 28 -16.95 6.48 -37.33
CA LEU A 28 -17.30 5.81 -36.09
C LEU A 28 -16.10 6.00 -35.14
N PRO A 29 -16.34 6.27 -33.84
CA PRO A 29 -15.26 6.19 -32.88
C PRO A 29 -14.55 4.84 -33.09
N PRO A 30 -13.21 4.78 -32.97
CA PRO A 30 -12.53 3.50 -32.99
C PRO A 30 -13.26 2.56 -32.03
N PRO A 31 -13.43 1.28 -32.38
CA PRO A 31 -13.97 0.32 -31.44
C PRO A 31 -13.17 0.46 -30.14
N PRO A 32 -13.82 0.39 -28.97
CA PRO A 32 -13.11 0.42 -27.70
C PRO A 32 -11.95 -0.57 -27.81
N GLU A 33 -10.74 -0.10 -27.49
CA GLU A 33 -9.57 -0.99 -27.49
C GLU A 33 -9.90 -2.16 -26.56
N GLU A 34 -9.60 -3.39 -26.97
CA GLU A 34 -9.82 -4.55 -26.12
C GLU A 34 -8.75 -4.57 -25.03
N PRO A 35 -9.08 -5.02 -23.80
CA PRO A 35 -8.08 -5.17 -22.75
C PRO A 35 -6.96 -6.10 -23.21
N SER A 36 -5.73 -5.76 -22.83
CA SER A 36 -4.60 -6.66 -23.06
C SER A 36 -4.79 -7.96 -22.27
N ALA A 37 -4.23 -9.07 -22.76
CA ALA A 37 -4.24 -10.35 -22.04
C ALA A 37 -3.65 -10.23 -20.62
N GLU A 38 -2.74 -9.29 -20.40
CA GLU A 38 -2.15 -8.97 -19.10
C GLU A 38 -3.21 -8.38 -18.14
N VAL A 39 -4.01 -7.43 -18.60
CA VAL A 39 -5.08 -6.81 -17.80
C VAL A 39 -6.14 -7.86 -17.42
N GLU A 40 -6.56 -8.70 -18.36
CA GLU A 40 -7.52 -9.78 -18.08
C GLU A 40 -6.98 -10.79 -17.04
N TYR A 41 -5.73 -11.20 -17.19
CA TYR A 41 -5.05 -12.08 -16.24
C TYR A 41 -5.00 -11.45 -14.84
N ARG A 42 -4.63 -10.18 -14.75
CA ARG A 42 -4.53 -9.46 -13.46
C ARG A 42 -5.88 -9.28 -12.79
N VAL A 43 -6.95 -9.02 -13.54
CA VAL A 43 -8.32 -8.98 -12.98
C VAL A 43 -8.68 -10.31 -12.32
N LEU A 44 -8.37 -11.42 -12.98
CA LEU A 44 -8.59 -12.75 -12.43
C LEU A 44 -7.74 -12.98 -11.17
N ALA A 45 -6.44 -12.68 -11.23
CA ALA A 45 -5.51 -12.87 -10.10
C ALA A 45 -5.95 -12.09 -8.84
N VAL A 46 -6.35 -10.81 -9.00
CA VAL A 46 -6.87 -9.99 -7.90
C VAL A 46 -8.16 -10.60 -7.34
N SER A 47 -9.08 -11.05 -8.21
CA SER A 47 -10.34 -11.65 -7.76
C SER A 47 -10.14 -12.94 -6.97
N GLU A 48 -9.24 -13.83 -7.42
CA GLU A 48 -8.90 -15.07 -6.71
C GLU A 48 -8.26 -14.77 -5.36
N LYS A 49 -7.36 -13.78 -5.31
CA LYS A 49 -6.67 -13.39 -4.08
C LYS A 49 -7.63 -12.75 -3.05
N LEU A 50 -8.61 -11.96 -3.49
CA LEU A 50 -9.65 -11.41 -2.60
C LEU A 50 -10.57 -12.51 -2.04
N GLU A 51 -10.90 -13.55 -2.82
CA GLU A 51 -11.66 -14.68 -2.29
C GLU A 51 -10.83 -15.53 -1.31
N GLU A 52 -9.53 -15.71 -1.58
CA GLU A 52 -8.60 -16.31 -0.61
C GLU A 52 -8.57 -15.50 0.70
N ALA A 53 -8.40 -14.17 0.62
CA ALA A 53 -8.38 -13.30 1.80
C ALA A 53 -9.68 -13.39 2.61
N ARG A 54 -10.83 -13.42 1.93
CA ARG A 54 -12.13 -13.64 2.59
C ARG A 54 -12.18 -15.01 3.29
N ALA A 55 -11.71 -16.07 2.64
CA ALA A 55 -11.74 -17.42 3.20
C ALA A 55 -10.87 -17.54 4.47
N GLU A 56 -9.80 -16.77 4.56
CA GLU A 56 -8.94 -16.65 5.75
C GLU A 56 -9.53 -15.70 6.83
N GLY A 57 -10.65 -15.03 6.56
CA GLY A 57 -11.29 -14.10 7.50
C GLY A 57 -10.73 -12.68 7.50
N ALA A 58 -10.08 -12.25 6.41
CA ALA A 58 -9.47 -10.92 6.31
C ALA A 58 -10.46 -9.75 6.16
N GLU A 59 -11.77 -9.99 6.20
CA GLU A 59 -12.79 -9.00 5.82
C GLU A 59 -12.76 -7.72 6.66
N ASP A 60 -12.30 -7.82 7.92
CA ASP A 60 -12.16 -6.69 8.85
C ASP A 60 -10.79 -5.99 8.75
N THR A 61 -9.90 -6.42 7.85
CA THR A 61 -8.56 -5.81 7.69
C THR A 61 -8.59 -4.61 6.74
N TRP A 62 -7.79 -3.58 7.04
CA TRP A 62 -7.71 -2.40 6.17
C TRP A 62 -7.08 -2.73 4.82
N GLU A 63 -6.18 -3.72 4.76
CA GLU A 63 -5.60 -4.21 3.51
C GLU A 63 -6.68 -4.81 2.60
N TYR A 64 -7.63 -5.54 3.17
CA TYR A 64 -8.76 -6.09 2.42
C TYR A 64 -9.68 -4.98 1.90
N GLU A 65 -10.04 -4.01 2.75
CA GLU A 65 -10.89 -2.88 2.35
C GLU A 65 -10.22 -2.05 1.23
N GLU A 66 -8.92 -1.76 1.36
CA GLU A 66 -8.16 -1.01 0.35
C GLU A 66 -8.01 -1.81 -0.95
N ALA A 67 -7.76 -3.13 -0.87
CA ALA A 67 -7.72 -4.01 -2.04
C ALA A 67 -9.04 -3.97 -2.81
N GLN A 68 -10.18 -4.01 -2.11
CA GLN A 68 -11.50 -3.89 -2.72
C GLN A 68 -11.70 -2.54 -3.42
N LYS A 69 -11.34 -1.43 -2.77
CA LYS A 69 -11.42 -0.08 -3.36
C LYS A 69 -10.59 0.03 -4.63
N LEU A 70 -9.34 -0.42 -4.59
CA LEU A 70 -8.45 -0.42 -5.75
C LEU A 70 -8.99 -1.33 -6.86
N PHE A 71 -9.52 -2.50 -6.53
CA PHE A 71 -10.07 -3.41 -7.52
C PHE A 71 -11.31 -2.84 -8.24
N GLU A 72 -12.21 -2.17 -7.51
CA GLU A 72 -13.34 -1.49 -8.12
C GLU A 72 -12.91 -0.30 -8.99
N LEU A 73 -11.90 0.46 -8.57
CA LEU A 73 -11.30 1.51 -9.41
C LEU A 73 -10.70 0.93 -10.69
N ALA A 74 -9.94 -0.16 -10.60
CA ALA A 74 -9.38 -0.85 -11.76
C ALA A 74 -10.47 -1.32 -12.73
N LYS A 75 -11.57 -1.91 -12.25
CA LYS A 75 -12.70 -2.33 -13.11
C LYS A 75 -13.32 -1.14 -13.86
N SER A 76 -13.43 0.02 -13.22
CA SER A 76 -13.87 1.25 -13.89
C SER A 76 -12.91 1.64 -15.02
N LEU A 77 -11.60 1.68 -14.74
CA LEU A 77 -10.57 2.02 -15.73
C LEU A 77 -10.57 1.05 -16.93
N VAL A 78 -10.75 -0.25 -16.69
CA VAL A 78 -10.89 -1.26 -17.76
C VAL A 78 -12.14 -0.97 -18.61
N SER A 79 -13.27 -0.63 -17.99
CA SER A 79 -14.49 -0.26 -18.71
C SER A 79 -14.34 1.03 -19.53
N ASP A 80 -13.50 1.96 -19.07
CA ASP A 80 -13.22 3.23 -19.73
C ASP A 80 -12.16 3.10 -20.84
N GLY A 81 -11.51 1.94 -20.95
CA GLY A 81 -10.43 1.67 -21.92
C GLY A 81 -9.05 2.19 -21.48
N GLU A 82 -8.90 2.61 -20.23
CA GLU A 82 -7.66 3.17 -19.65
C GLU A 82 -6.75 2.03 -19.14
N PHE A 83 -6.30 1.15 -20.06
CA PHE A 83 -5.66 -0.12 -19.69
C PHE A 83 -4.31 0.00 -18.99
N GLU A 84 -3.48 0.99 -19.35
CA GLU A 84 -2.18 1.18 -18.69
C GLU A 84 -2.34 1.60 -17.22
N GLU A 85 -3.33 2.45 -16.94
CA GLU A 85 -3.63 2.86 -15.57
C GLU A 85 -4.32 1.73 -14.81
N ALA A 86 -5.24 1.00 -15.46
CA ALA A 86 -5.86 -0.18 -14.89
C ALA A 86 -4.82 -1.23 -14.46
N GLU A 87 -3.80 -1.49 -15.27
CA GLU A 87 -2.73 -2.44 -14.96
C GLU A 87 -1.96 -2.04 -13.69
N LYS A 88 -1.62 -0.76 -13.53
CA LYS A 88 -0.95 -0.23 -12.33
C LYS A 88 -1.84 -0.37 -11.09
N VAL A 89 -3.11 -0.01 -11.19
CA VAL A 89 -4.07 -0.12 -10.08
C VAL A 89 -4.32 -1.59 -9.72
N LEU A 90 -4.42 -2.48 -10.70
CA LEU A 90 -4.52 -3.94 -10.47
C LEU A 90 -3.29 -4.49 -9.76
N SER A 91 -2.09 -4.00 -10.09
CA SER A 91 -0.86 -4.38 -9.40
C SER A 91 -0.90 -4.02 -7.91
N GLN A 92 -1.40 -2.82 -7.60
CA GLN A 92 -1.57 -2.37 -6.22
C GLN A 92 -2.68 -3.17 -5.51
N ALA A 93 -3.80 -3.44 -6.19
CA ALA A 93 -4.90 -4.21 -5.63
C ALA A 93 -4.48 -5.66 -5.29
N GLU A 94 -3.69 -6.30 -6.17
CA GLU A 94 -3.16 -7.65 -5.97
C GLU A 94 -2.21 -7.71 -4.77
N LEU A 95 -1.31 -6.72 -4.66
CA LEU A 95 -0.42 -6.58 -3.51
C LEU A 95 -1.24 -6.42 -2.22
N LYS A 96 -2.26 -5.55 -2.21
CA LYS A 96 -3.13 -5.36 -1.05
C LYS A 96 -3.93 -6.59 -0.68
N ALA A 97 -4.47 -7.32 -1.66
CA ALA A 97 -5.18 -8.57 -1.42
C ALA A 97 -4.24 -9.63 -0.83
N THR A 98 -2.99 -9.70 -1.30
CA THR A 98 -1.96 -10.60 -0.73
C THR A 98 -1.60 -10.21 0.70
N GLN A 99 -1.45 -8.92 0.98
CA GLN A 99 -1.24 -8.41 2.34
C GLN A 99 -2.41 -8.77 3.27
N ALA A 100 -3.65 -8.72 2.77
CA ALA A 100 -4.84 -9.09 3.54
C ALA A 100 -4.87 -10.58 3.91
N VAL A 101 -4.56 -11.49 2.97
CA VAL A 101 -4.38 -12.93 3.26
C VAL A 101 -3.38 -13.13 4.40
N GLY A 102 -2.21 -12.47 4.26
CA GLY A 102 -1.15 -12.54 5.24
C GLY A 102 -1.55 -12.00 6.62
N ALA A 103 -2.28 -10.87 6.66
CA ALA A 103 -2.76 -10.28 7.90
C ALA A 103 -3.72 -11.23 8.65
N ALA A 104 -4.60 -11.92 7.92
CA ALA A 104 -5.56 -12.86 8.51
C ALA A 104 -4.90 -14.16 9.02
N ARG A 105 -3.94 -14.70 8.27
CA ARG A 105 -3.13 -15.86 8.71
C ARG A 105 -2.23 -15.50 9.90
N GLU A 106 -1.67 -14.29 9.92
CA GLU A 106 -0.99 -13.73 11.07
C GLU A 106 -1.94 -13.64 12.28
N ASP A 107 -3.23 -13.31 12.11
CA ASP A 107 -4.24 -13.34 13.19
C ASP A 107 -4.39 -14.73 13.79
N THR A 108 -4.60 -15.72 12.93
CA THR A 108 -4.76 -17.11 13.37
C THR A 108 -3.49 -17.65 14.04
N PHE A 109 -2.30 -17.36 13.50
CA PHE A 109 -1.03 -17.79 14.09
C PHE A 109 -0.76 -17.12 15.45
N MET A 110 -1.14 -15.85 15.60
CA MET A 110 -0.93 -15.07 16.81
C MET A 110 -1.89 -15.44 17.95
N GLU A 111 -2.99 -16.17 17.69
CA GLU A 111 -3.87 -16.71 18.74
C GLU A 111 -3.12 -17.58 19.76
N GLY A 112 -1.95 -18.12 19.40
CA GLY A 112 -1.06 -18.86 20.31
C GLY A 112 -0.07 -18.02 21.13
N PHE A 113 -0.04 -16.70 20.94
CA PHE A 113 0.92 -15.77 21.57
C PHE A 113 0.24 -14.79 22.55
N ASP A 114 1.02 -14.08 23.37
CA ASP A 114 0.60 -13.16 24.45
C ASP A 114 -0.74 -12.41 24.19
N GLU A 115 -1.75 -12.65 25.04
CA GLU A 115 -3.08 -12.05 24.97
C GLU A 115 -3.04 -10.52 24.92
N ALA A 116 -2.08 -9.87 25.60
CA ALA A 116 -1.95 -8.42 25.57
C ALA A 116 -1.48 -7.92 24.20
N ALA A 117 -0.57 -8.65 23.55
CA ALA A 117 -0.15 -8.35 22.18
C ALA A 117 -1.29 -8.62 21.18
N GLN A 118 -2.11 -9.65 21.41
CA GLN A 118 -3.30 -9.90 20.60
C GLN A 118 -4.33 -8.78 20.72
N GLU A 119 -4.63 -8.30 21.93
CA GLU A 119 -5.60 -7.22 22.10
C GLU A 119 -5.07 -5.89 21.56
N ILE A 120 -3.78 -5.60 21.72
CA ILE A 120 -3.17 -4.44 21.07
C ILE A 120 -3.23 -4.59 19.55
N ARG A 121 -2.89 -5.75 18.99
CA ARG A 121 -2.98 -6.00 17.55
C ARG A 121 -4.41 -5.92 17.02
N LYS A 122 -5.35 -6.58 17.68
CA LYS A 122 -6.78 -6.45 17.40
C LYS A 122 -7.19 -4.99 17.46
N SER A 123 -6.75 -4.21 18.45
CA SER A 123 -7.05 -2.77 18.51
C SER A 123 -6.40 -1.95 17.39
N LEU A 124 -5.25 -2.38 16.86
CA LEU A 124 -4.61 -1.79 15.69
C LEU A 124 -5.32 -2.14 14.39
N LEU A 125 -5.96 -3.32 14.32
CA LEU A 125 -6.62 -3.84 13.12
C LEU A 125 -8.13 -3.51 13.05
N ARG A 126 -8.84 -3.51 14.18
CA ARG A 126 -10.32 -3.43 14.24
C ARG A 126 -10.90 -2.04 14.15
N ASP A 127 -10.08 -1.03 14.30
CA ASP A 127 -10.51 0.33 14.10
C ASP A 127 -9.40 1.00 13.31
N SER A 128 -9.74 2.07 12.62
CA SER A 128 -8.73 3.02 12.19
C SER A 128 -8.06 3.53 13.46
N PHE A 129 -7.08 2.81 14.03
CA PHE A 129 -6.25 3.31 15.11
C PHE A 129 -5.59 4.51 14.47
N SER A 130 -6.19 5.65 14.76
CA SER A 130 -6.10 6.76 13.85
C SER A 130 -4.63 7.08 13.72
N ARG A 131 -4.18 7.44 12.52
CA ARG A 131 -2.80 7.92 12.31
C ARG A 131 -2.42 9.02 13.32
N GLU A 132 -3.41 9.59 14.01
CA GLU A 132 -3.34 10.56 15.10
C GLU A 132 -2.71 10.01 16.38
N ASN A 133 -2.78 8.70 16.66
CA ASN A 133 -2.14 8.09 17.84
C ASN A 133 -0.72 7.58 17.55
N LEU A 134 -0.35 7.48 16.26
CA LEU A 134 1.02 7.18 15.86
C LEU A 134 1.91 8.37 16.20
N ILE A 135 2.93 8.12 17.03
CA ILE A 135 3.93 9.12 17.32
C ILE A 135 5.03 8.96 16.28
N ASN A 136 5.10 9.92 15.35
CA ASN A 136 6.17 9.93 14.36
C ASN A 136 7.51 10.22 15.05
N LEU A 137 8.30 9.17 15.28
CA LEU A 137 9.63 9.23 15.86
C LEU A 137 10.65 8.82 14.79
N PRO A 138 11.83 9.46 14.76
CA PRO A 138 12.86 9.17 13.75
C PRO A 138 13.64 7.90 14.10
N THR A 139 12.94 6.77 14.26
CA THR A 139 13.54 5.46 14.51
C THR A 139 14.11 4.85 13.24
N SER A 140 15.10 3.99 13.39
CA SER A 140 15.73 3.28 12.28
C SER A 140 15.45 1.78 12.34
N ASP A 141 15.32 1.15 11.17
CA ASP A 141 15.10 -0.29 11.06
C ASP A 141 16.37 -1.09 11.38
N VAL A 142 16.16 -2.28 11.93
CA VAL A 142 17.20 -3.27 12.21
C VAL A 142 17.17 -4.33 11.13
N PHE A 143 18.29 -4.63 10.47
CA PHE A 143 18.34 -5.67 9.44
C PHE A 143 18.94 -6.98 9.98
N PHE A 144 18.52 -8.09 9.39
CA PHE A 144 18.91 -9.44 9.80
C PHE A 144 19.56 -10.22 8.66
N GLU A 145 20.46 -11.12 9.04
CA GLU A 145 21.03 -12.11 8.14
C GLU A 145 19.98 -13.12 7.66
N PHE A 146 20.30 -13.79 6.55
CA PHE A 146 19.46 -14.85 6.01
C PHE A 146 19.25 -15.95 7.07
N ASP A 147 18.01 -16.38 7.20
CA ASP A 147 17.59 -17.46 8.11
C ASP A 147 18.00 -17.27 9.58
N SER A 148 18.16 -16.01 10.02
CA SER A 148 18.60 -15.70 11.38
C SER A 148 17.70 -14.69 12.09
N SER A 149 17.54 -14.88 13.40
CA SER A 149 16.98 -13.90 14.33
C SER A 149 18.03 -13.30 15.28
N GLU A 150 19.31 -13.66 15.10
CA GLU A 150 20.41 -13.07 15.85
C GLU A 150 20.56 -11.59 15.47
N ILE A 151 20.67 -10.71 16.46
CA ILE A 151 20.88 -9.28 16.26
C ILE A 151 22.35 -9.06 15.89
N PRO A 152 22.65 -8.56 14.67
CA PRO A 152 24.03 -8.23 14.29
C PRO A 152 24.61 -7.15 15.21
N GLN A 153 25.94 -7.13 15.34
CA GLN A 153 26.61 -6.18 16.25
C GLN A 153 26.32 -4.72 15.84
N GLU A 154 26.30 -4.43 14.55
CA GLU A 154 25.96 -3.13 13.97
C GLU A 154 24.50 -2.73 14.21
N ALA A 155 23.60 -3.69 14.38
CA ALA A 155 22.20 -3.41 14.71
C ALA A 155 22.01 -3.04 16.18
N MET A 156 22.91 -3.44 17.08
CA MET A 156 22.84 -3.07 18.49
C MET A 156 22.91 -1.56 18.70
N ASP A 157 23.80 -0.88 17.97
CA ASP A 157 23.94 0.58 18.04
C ASP A 157 22.67 1.28 17.51
N ILE A 158 22.02 0.71 16.50
CA ILE A 158 20.73 1.19 15.98
C ILE A 158 19.63 1.06 17.05
N ILE A 159 19.55 -0.10 17.71
CA ILE A 159 18.56 -0.33 18.77
C ILE A 159 18.81 0.61 19.95
N ASP A 160 20.07 0.81 20.36
CA ASP A 160 20.43 1.77 21.40
C ASP A 160 20.02 3.22 21.03
N GLY A 161 20.20 3.61 19.77
CA GLY A 161 19.71 4.89 19.25
C GLY A 161 18.19 5.03 19.34
N ASN A 162 17.45 3.98 18.95
CA ASN A 162 15.99 3.96 19.05
C ASN A 162 15.52 4.01 20.52
N ILE A 163 16.18 3.30 21.43
CA ILE A 163 15.89 3.36 22.88
C ILE A 163 16.02 4.79 23.38
N ALA A 164 17.12 5.49 23.06
CA ALA A 164 17.30 6.88 23.47
C ALA A 164 16.21 7.81 22.94
N ILE A 165 15.72 7.58 21.71
CA ILE A 165 14.58 8.30 21.14
C ILE A 165 13.30 8.03 21.94
N PHE A 166 13.01 6.77 22.28
CA PHE A 166 11.83 6.42 23.07
C PHE A 166 11.90 6.99 24.48
N GLU A 167 13.04 6.88 25.16
CA GLU A 167 13.21 7.41 26.51
C GLU A 167 13.01 8.92 26.57
N LYS A 168 13.51 9.65 25.55
CA LYS A 168 13.31 11.10 25.44
C LYS A 168 11.83 11.48 25.28
N ASN A 169 11.02 10.59 24.73
CA ASN A 169 9.61 10.82 24.45
C ASN A 169 8.66 9.99 25.33
N LYS A 170 9.18 9.33 26.38
CA LYS A 170 8.45 8.33 27.18
C LYS A 170 7.13 8.84 27.75
N ASP A 171 7.04 10.13 28.08
CA ASP A 171 5.85 10.73 28.70
C ASP A 171 4.66 10.80 27.71
N LYS A 172 4.91 10.64 26.41
CA LYS A 172 3.89 10.61 25.36
C LYS A 172 3.57 9.19 24.89
N ILE A 173 4.46 8.24 25.16
CA ILE A 173 4.40 6.89 24.61
C ILE A 173 3.71 5.98 25.62
N LYS A 174 2.62 5.33 25.19
CA LYS A 174 1.97 4.27 25.96
C LYS A 174 2.57 2.91 25.62
N PHE A 175 2.73 2.64 24.33
CA PHE A 175 3.24 1.36 23.83
C PHE A 175 4.24 1.57 22.71
N ILE A 176 5.16 0.63 22.60
CA ILE A 176 6.13 0.50 21.51
C ILE A 176 5.92 -0.88 20.91
N LEU A 177 5.60 -0.89 19.61
CA LEU A 177 5.50 -2.09 18.81
C LEU A 177 6.84 -2.33 18.12
N VAL A 178 7.30 -3.56 18.19
CA VAL A 178 8.45 -4.06 17.46
C VAL A 178 7.94 -5.09 16.47
N PHE A 179 7.96 -4.74 15.18
CA PHE A 179 7.55 -5.63 14.10
C PHE A 179 8.77 -6.39 13.58
N GLY A 180 8.59 -7.68 13.26
CA GLY A 180 9.59 -8.49 12.59
C GLY A 180 9.10 -9.03 11.25
N PHE A 181 9.91 -8.81 10.21
CA PHE A 181 9.64 -9.14 8.82
C PHE A 181 10.67 -10.15 8.28
N CYS A 182 10.26 -10.86 7.23
CA CYS A 182 11.04 -11.82 6.47
C CYS A 182 11.11 -11.44 4.99
N ASP A 183 12.06 -12.05 4.28
CA ASP A 183 12.01 -12.04 2.82
C ASP A 183 11.02 -13.11 2.33
N ILE A 184 10.69 -13.07 1.03
CA ILE A 184 9.63 -13.89 0.41
C ILE A 184 9.94 -15.39 0.35
N ARG A 185 11.12 -15.83 0.82
CA ARG A 185 11.52 -17.24 0.77
C ARG A 185 11.02 -17.97 2.02
N GLY A 186 10.61 -19.23 1.84
CA GLY A 186 10.08 -20.05 2.94
C GLY A 186 8.57 -20.23 2.85
N THR A 187 8.00 -20.95 3.81
CA THR A 187 6.55 -20.98 3.98
C THR A 187 6.11 -19.81 4.85
N GLU A 188 4.85 -19.42 4.73
CA GLU A 188 4.28 -18.34 5.50
C GLU A 188 4.36 -18.60 7.01
N GLU A 189 4.01 -19.81 7.46
CA GLU A 189 4.08 -20.16 8.88
C GLU A 189 5.52 -20.10 9.41
N TYR A 190 6.50 -20.46 8.56
CA TYR A 190 7.90 -20.33 8.88
C TYR A 190 8.30 -18.86 9.03
N ASN A 191 7.89 -18.03 8.08
CA ASN A 191 8.20 -16.61 8.06
C ASN A 191 7.54 -15.84 9.21
N LEU A 192 6.30 -16.16 9.55
CA LEU A 192 5.63 -15.65 10.75
C LEU A 192 6.38 -16.06 12.03
N SER A 193 6.86 -17.31 12.13
CA SER A 193 7.66 -17.75 13.27
C SER A 193 9.01 -17.03 13.36
N LEU A 194 9.72 -16.88 12.23
CA LEU A 194 11.03 -16.25 12.18
C LEU A 194 10.93 -14.73 12.43
N GLY A 195 9.96 -14.05 11.84
CA GLY A 195 9.69 -12.65 12.12
C GLY A 195 9.34 -12.42 13.60
N LYS A 196 8.56 -13.32 14.22
CA LYS A 196 8.26 -13.23 15.65
C LYS A 196 9.52 -13.34 16.51
N LYS A 197 10.40 -14.30 16.20
CA LYS A 197 11.70 -14.46 16.89
C LYS A 197 12.58 -13.21 16.76
N ARG A 198 12.63 -12.60 15.57
CA ARG A 198 13.36 -11.34 15.34
C ARG A 198 12.86 -10.21 16.23
N ALA A 199 11.54 -10.00 16.25
CA ALA A 199 10.93 -8.99 17.09
C ALA A 199 11.15 -9.27 18.59
N ASP A 200 11.09 -10.53 19.01
CA ASP A 200 11.33 -10.96 20.39
C ASP A 200 12.77 -10.73 20.83
N GLU A 201 13.76 -11.04 20.00
CA GLU A 201 15.16 -10.79 20.34
C GLU A 201 15.43 -9.28 20.47
N ILE A 202 14.87 -8.44 19.60
CA ILE A 202 14.95 -6.97 19.74
C ILE A 202 14.30 -6.52 21.06
N LYS A 203 13.06 -6.97 21.34
CA LYS A 203 12.37 -6.65 22.60
C LYS A 203 13.20 -7.06 23.81
N LYS A 204 13.76 -8.27 23.80
CA LYS A 204 14.62 -8.78 24.88
C LYS A 204 15.88 -7.94 25.06
N TYR A 205 16.50 -7.51 23.96
CA TYR A 205 17.64 -6.58 24.01
C TYR A 205 17.25 -5.25 24.67
N MET A 206 16.13 -4.65 24.26
CA MET A 206 15.63 -3.38 24.84
C MET A 206 15.30 -3.50 26.32
N ILE A 207 14.70 -4.63 26.75
CA ILE A 207 14.47 -4.93 28.17
C ILE A 207 15.80 -5.03 28.92
N GLY A 208 16.79 -5.71 28.35
CA GLY A 208 18.14 -5.78 28.92
C GLY A 208 18.83 -4.42 29.07
N LYS A 209 18.42 -3.43 28.26
CA LYS A 209 18.87 -2.03 28.35
C LYS A 209 18.03 -1.17 29.30
N GLY A 210 17.01 -1.74 29.95
CA GLY A 210 16.23 -1.09 31.00
C GLY A 210 14.85 -0.60 30.57
N MET A 211 14.42 -0.87 29.33
CA MET A 211 13.05 -0.55 28.92
C MET A 211 12.02 -1.44 29.63
N SER A 212 10.89 -0.84 30.03
CA SER A 212 9.82 -1.58 30.70
C SER A 212 9.23 -2.65 29.77
N PRO A 213 9.19 -3.94 30.18
CA PRO A 213 8.60 -5.01 29.38
C PRO A 213 7.13 -4.77 29.01
N GLU A 214 6.39 -4.09 29.89
CA GLU A 214 4.96 -3.79 29.70
C GLU A 214 4.69 -2.74 28.61
N MET A 215 5.71 -1.95 28.23
CA MET A 215 5.59 -1.00 27.12
C MET A 215 5.93 -1.62 25.77
N LEU A 216 6.54 -2.81 25.74
CA LEU A 216 7.10 -3.41 24.53
C LEU A 216 6.25 -4.58 24.05
N HIS A 217 5.80 -4.54 22.81
CA HIS A 217 5.03 -5.61 22.19
C HIS A 217 5.67 -6.04 20.88
N SER A 218 5.84 -7.34 20.68
CA SER A 218 6.43 -7.92 19.47
C SER A 218 5.35 -8.48 18.57
N ILE A 219 5.40 -8.10 17.29
CA ILE A 219 4.44 -8.50 16.26
C ILE A 219 5.24 -9.05 15.08
N SER A 220 4.75 -10.11 14.42
CA SER A 220 5.39 -10.61 13.21
C SER A 220 4.56 -10.35 11.99
N LYS A 221 5.15 -9.75 10.98
CA LYS A 221 4.51 -9.59 9.66
C LYS A 221 4.95 -10.66 8.66
N GLY A 222 5.76 -11.64 9.05
CA GLY A 222 6.32 -12.62 8.11
C GLY A 222 6.86 -11.93 6.85
N GLU A 223 6.52 -12.48 5.69
CA GLU A 223 6.81 -11.96 4.36
C GLU A 223 5.72 -11.04 3.78
N THR A 224 4.67 -10.75 4.55
CA THR A 224 3.42 -10.18 3.99
C THR A 224 3.59 -8.73 3.54
N GLU A 225 4.52 -7.99 4.15
CA GLU A 225 4.84 -6.60 3.80
C GLU A 225 6.25 -6.46 3.19
N ILE A 226 6.29 -6.62 1.86
CA ILE A 226 7.49 -6.43 1.04
C ILE A 226 7.82 -4.93 0.94
N TRP A 227 9.01 -4.56 1.41
CA TRP A 227 9.55 -3.20 1.28
C TRP A 227 10.25 -2.99 -0.05
N GLN A 228 11.03 -3.99 -0.49
CA GLN A 228 11.70 -3.97 -1.77
C GLN A 228 11.32 -5.22 -2.56
N GLU A 229 10.72 -5.01 -3.73
CA GLU A 229 10.40 -6.08 -4.65
C GLU A 229 11.65 -6.69 -5.30
N GLY A 230 11.51 -7.93 -5.75
CA GLY A 230 12.53 -8.65 -6.49
C GLY A 230 13.12 -9.84 -5.74
N THR A 231 13.99 -10.56 -6.44
CA THR A 231 14.55 -11.85 -6.00
C THR A 231 16.07 -11.83 -5.84
N SER A 232 16.65 -10.63 -5.71
CA SER A 232 18.08 -10.45 -5.45
C SER A 232 18.36 -10.48 -3.94
N GLU A 233 19.60 -10.82 -3.56
CA GLU A 233 20.00 -10.76 -2.15
C GLU A 233 19.92 -9.34 -1.56
N GLU A 234 20.04 -8.31 -2.39
CA GLU A 234 19.80 -6.93 -1.97
C GLU A 234 18.33 -6.72 -1.57
N ALA A 235 17.38 -7.13 -2.42
CA ALA A 235 15.95 -7.03 -2.11
C ALA A 235 15.60 -7.85 -0.87
N TYR A 236 16.09 -9.09 -0.79
CA TYR A 236 15.88 -9.94 0.38
C TYR A 236 16.45 -9.32 1.66
N GLY A 237 17.67 -8.78 1.62
CA GLY A 237 18.30 -8.13 2.76
C GLY A 237 17.49 -6.95 3.29
N ARG A 238 16.80 -6.21 2.43
CA ARG A 238 15.94 -5.08 2.82
C ARG A 238 14.62 -5.52 3.42
N ASN A 239 14.12 -6.70 3.06
CA ASN A 239 12.87 -7.24 3.62
C ASN A 239 13.08 -7.93 4.98
N ARG A 240 14.27 -8.49 5.25
CA ARG A 240 14.64 -9.07 6.55
C ARG A 240 14.91 -7.98 7.59
N ARG A 241 13.86 -7.40 8.16
CA ARG A 241 13.98 -6.23 9.05
C ARG A 241 13.15 -6.31 10.33
N GLY A 242 13.53 -5.51 11.31
CA GLY A 242 12.76 -5.13 12.48
C GLY A 242 12.39 -3.66 12.40
N HIS A 243 11.11 -3.33 12.55
CA HIS A 243 10.58 -1.97 12.48
C HIS A 243 9.93 -1.58 13.81
N PHE A 244 9.89 -0.29 14.12
CA PHE A 244 9.40 0.21 15.40
C PHE A 244 8.31 1.26 15.21
N ILE A 245 7.25 1.15 16.00
CA ILE A 245 6.18 2.14 16.05
C ILE A 245 5.89 2.49 17.51
N ALA A 246 5.73 3.78 17.80
CA ALA A 246 5.30 4.26 19.10
C ALA A 246 3.84 4.75 19.04
N LEU A 247 3.06 4.41 20.06
CA LEU A 247 1.65 4.76 20.19
C LEU A 247 1.42 5.64 21.41
N SER A 248 0.59 6.68 21.26
CA SER A 248 0.13 7.51 22.38
C SER A 248 -0.99 6.84 23.19
N ALA A 249 -1.26 7.41 24.38
CA ALA A 249 -2.37 6.97 25.22
C ALA A 249 -3.72 7.61 24.86
N ASP A 250 -3.70 8.73 24.14
CA ASP A 250 -4.84 9.62 23.99
C ASP A 250 -5.48 9.43 22.60
N SER A 251 -6.78 9.11 22.57
CA SER A 251 -7.64 9.40 21.42
C SER A 251 -7.59 10.91 21.13
N PRO A 252 -7.73 11.38 19.88
CA PRO A 252 -7.97 12.81 19.66
C PRO A 252 -9.19 13.22 20.51
N SER A 253 -9.00 14.17 21.42
CA SER A 253 -10.14 14.81 22.05
C SER A 253 -10.98 15.43 20.93
N GLU A 254 -12.26 15.05 20.84
CA GLU A 254 -13.30 15.82 20.17
C GLU A 254 -13.40 17.20 20.87
N ASP A 255 -12.45 18.09 20.63
CA ASP A 255 -12.54 19.48 21.06
C ASP A 255 -11.69 20.38 20.15
N ASN A 256 -12.19 20.53 18.93
CA ASN A 256 -11.95 21.73 18.13
C ASN A 256 -13.23 22.03 17.35
N SER A 257 -14.35 22.18 18.08
CA SER A 257 -15.47 22.94 17.56
C SER A 257 -15.04 24.41 17.62
N PRO A 258 -14.94 25.15 16.50
CA PRO A 258 -14.65 26.56 16.56
C PRO A 258 -15.83 27.23 17.25
N ASP A 259 -15.59 27.72 18.48
CA ASP A 259 -16.48 28.64 19.16
C ASP A 259 -16.75 29.81 18.20
N ASN A 260 -17.98 29.86 17.71
CA ASN A 260 -18.54 30.97 16.99
C ASN A 260 -18.76 32.12 18.00
N GLN A 261 -17.84 33.09 18.00
CA GLN A 261 -18.06 34.44 18.55
C GLN A 261 -17.78 35.48 17.48
#